data_AF-A0A3Q9K256-F1
#
_entry.id   AF-A0A3Q9K256-F1
#
_cell.length_a   1.000
_cell.length_b   1.000
_cell.length_c   1.000
_cell.angle_alpha   90.00
_cell.angle_beta   90.00
_cell.angle_gamma   90.00
#
_symmetry.space_group_name_H-M   'P 1'
#
loop_
_entity.id
_entity.type
_entity.pdbx_description
1 polymer ?
#
loop_
_entity_poly.entity_id
_entity_poly.type
_entity_poly.pdbx_seq_one_letter_code
_entity_poly.pdbx_strand_id
1 'polypeptide(L)'
;MQAAGHDAAAGRPPWVGGFVDPADVVSIEWWPDIAQQARRNLDRQNVSHVELRVGDGSAGVPDRAPYDAILVSAAFPDVPAPLVEQLRIGGRLVQPLGTGGREEVVSFRRTASGLERRRVLTLARFVRLHGRYGYPP
;
A
#
# COMPACT_ATOMS: atom_id res chain seq x y z
N MET A 1 2.53 44.11 -37.21
CA MET A 1 1.15 44.15 -36.69
C MET A 1 0.72 42.70 -36.47
N GLN A 2 1.02 42.14 -35.28
CA GLN A 2 0.05 41.75 -34.22
C GLN A 2 -0.99 40.71 -34.70
N ALA A 3 -0.88 39.45 -34.25
CA ALA A 3 -1.55 38.81 -33.08
C ALA A 3 -2.62 37.83 -33.62
N ALA A 4 -2.96 36.67 -33.07
CA ALA A 4 -2.85 36.02 -31.77
C ALA A 4 -2.75 34.49 -32.02
N GLY A 5 -2.13 33.63 -31.19
CA GLY A 5 -2.33 33.50 -29.76
C GLY A 5 -3.52 32.58 -29.47
N HIS A 6 -3.37 31.27 -29.68
CA HIS A 6 -4.29 30.28 -29.10
C HIS A 6 -3.68 29.79 -27.78
N ASP A 7 -4.16 30.42 -26.71
CA ASP A 7 -3.97 30.02 -25.33
C ASP A 7 -4.79 28.75 -25.06
N ALA A 8 -4.10 27.66 -24.73
CA ALA A 8 -4.69 26.42 -24.26
C ALA A 8 -4.16 26.11 -22.85
N ALA A 9 -4.29 27.06 -21.93
CA ALA A 9 -4.16 26.83 -20.50
C ALA A 9 -5.39 26.05 -19.95
N ALA A 10 -5.46 24.75 -20.24
CA ALA A 10 -6.26 23.83 -19.43
C ALA A 10 -5.43 23.45 -18.19
N GLY A 11 -5.93 23.85 -17.01
CA GLY A 11 -5.25 23.72 -15.72
C GLY A 11 -4.72 22.31 -15.46
N ARG A 12 -3.39 22.21 -15.32
CA ARG A 12 -2.72 20.99 -14.87
C ARG A 12 -3.15 20.67 -13.44
N PRO A 13 -3.47 19.42 -13.10
CA PRO A 13 -3.77 19.04 -11.73
C PRO A 13 -2.54 19.33 -10.84
N PRO A 14 -2.76 19.72 -9.56
CA PRO A 14 -1.70 20.20 -8.66
C PRO A 14 -0.61 19.16 -8.33
N TRP A 15 -0.75 17.93 -8.81
CA TRP A 15 0.15 16.81 -8.56
C TRP A 15 1.22 16.63 -9.64
N VAL A 16 1.21 17.42 -10.72
CA VAL A 16 2.27 17.37 -11.74
C VAL A 16 3.29 18.48 -11.48
N GLY A 17 4.01 18.36 -10.37
CA GLY A 17 5.25 19.08 -10.08
C GLY A 17 6.45 18.25 -10.51
N GLY A 18 7.33 18.81 -11.33
CA GLY A 18 8.51 18.12 -11.81
C GLY A 18 9.61 18.10 -10.76
N PHE A 19 9.91 16.92 -10.24
CA PHE A 19 11.22 16.40 -9.82
C PHE A 19 11.10 14.87 -9.92
N VAL A 20 12.19 14.15 -10.17
CA VAL A 20 12.15 12.69 -10.31
C VAL A 20 11.71 12.11 -8.96
N ASP A 21 10.48 11.61 -8.87
CA ASP A 21 9.85 11.22 -7.60
C ASP A 21 10.59 10.04 -6.94
N PRO A 22 10.80 10.05 -5.60
CA PRO A 22 11.07 8.82 -4.87
C PRO A 22 9.91 7.84 -5.11
N ALA A 23 10.16 6.53 -5.10
CA ALA A 23 9.10 5.55 -5.38
C ALA A 23 7.82 5.82 -4.54
N ASP A 24 6.72 6.13 -5.22
CA ASP A 24 5.42 6.46 -4.60
C ASP A 24 4.77 5.24 -3.95
N VAL A 25 5.23 4.04 -4.33
CA VAL A 25 4.76 2.76 -3.79
C VAL A 25 5.93 1.99 -3.22
N VAL A 26 5.79 1.53 -1.97
CA VAL A 26 6.67 0.54 -1.34
C VAL A 26 5.88 -0.75 -1.20
N SER A 27 6.45 -1.86 -1.68
CA SER A 27 5.89 -3.20 -1.51
C SER A 27 6.93 -4.10 -0.85
N ILE A 28 6.48 -4.85 0.15
CA ILE A 28 7.32 -5.76 0.94
C ILE A 28 6.82 -7.19 0.78
N GLU A 29 7.75 -8.09 0.50
CA GLU A 29 7.48 -9.49 0.18
C GLU A 29 8.36 -10.39 1.06
N TRP A 30 7.76 -11.38 1.71
CA TRP A 30 8.46 -12.35 2.55
C TRP A 30 9.34 -13.29 1.72
N TRP A 31 8.84 -13.77 0.58
CA TRP A 31 9.51 -14.81 -0.21
C TRP A 31 10.44 -14.19 -1.28
N PRO A 32 11.78 -14.36 -1.19
CA PRO A 32 12.72 -13.67 -2.07
C PRO A 32 12.55 -14.00 -3.56
N ASP A 33 12.15 -15.24 -3.89
CA ASP A 33 11.89 -15.70 -5.25
C ASP A 33 10.65 -15.05 -5.85
N ILE A 34 9.58 -14.88 -5.06
CA ILE A 34 8.38 -14.12 -5.44
C ILE A 34 8.73 -12.64 -5.65
N ALA A 35 9.50 -12.04 -4.75
CA ALA A 35 9.95 -10.65 -4.89
C ALA A 35 10.77 -10.45 -6.17
N GLN A 36 11.67 -11.39 -6.49
CA GLN A 36 12.47 -11.35 -7.70
C GLN A 36 11.59 -11.49 -8.97
N GLN A 37 10.57 -12.35 -8.92
CA GLN A 37 9.60 -12.47 -10.01
C GLN A 37 8.78 -11.19 -10.18
N ALA A 38 8.36 -10.55 -9.09
CA ALA A 38 7.67 -9.27 -9.13
C ALA A 38 8.55 -8.18 -9.77
N ARG A 39 9.83 -8.09 -9.40
CA ARG A 39 10.79 -7.15 -10.00
C ARG A 39 10.88 -7.34 -11.52
N ARG A 40 11.09 -8.58 -11.98
CA ARG A 40 11.13 -8.90 -13.42
C ARG A 40 9.85 -8.48 -14.15
N ASN A 41 8.69 -8.64 -13.51
CA ASN A 41 7.42 -8.26 -14.11
C ASN A 41 7.27 -6.74 -14.21
N LEU A 42 7.65 -5.99 -13.16
CA LEU A 42 7.63 -4.53 -13.18
C LEU A 42 8.57 -3.96 -14.25
N ASP A 43 9.80 -4.49 -14.34
CA ASP A 43 10.80 -4.05 -15.32
C ASP A 43 10.30 -4.28 -16.75
N ARG A 44 9.69 -5.44 -17.04
CA ARG A 44 9.09 -5.75 -18.35
C ARG A 44 7.96 -4.81 -18.75
N GLN A 45 7.28 -4.21 -17.78
CA GLN A 45 6.17 -3.29 -17.99
C GLN A 45 6.61 -1.81 -17.88
N ASN A 46 7.90 -1.54 -17.70
CA ASN A 46 8.46 -0.21 -17.47
C ASN A 46 7.81 0.53 -16.29
N VAL A 47 7.46 -0.21 -15.22
CA VAL A 47 6.92 0.38 -13.98
C VAL A 47 8.08 0.71 -13.05
N SER A 48 8.43 1.99 -12.95
CA SER A 48 9.61 2.47 -12.20
C SER A 48 9.31 3.05 -10.82
N HIS A 49 8.08 3.45 -10.54
CA HIS A 49 7.68 4.12 -9.28
C HIS A 49 7.37 3.15 -8.13
N VAL A 50 8.10 2.02 -8.06
CA VAL A 50 7.90 0.96 -7.06
C VAL A 50 9.23 0.51 -6.45
N GLU A 51 9.32 0.68 -5.13
CA GLU A 51 10.36 0.08 -4.31
C GLU A 51 9.89 -1.30 -3.81
N LEU A 52 10.56 -2.37 -4.24
CA LEU A 52 10.33 -3.72 -3.72
C LEU A 52 11.36 -4.04 -2.65
N ARG A 53 10.90 -4.52 -1.49
CA ARG A 53 11.73 -5.01 -0.40
C ARG A 53 11.43 -6.47 -0.10
N VAL A 54 12.46 -7.20 0.31
CA VAL A 54 12.30 -8.54 0.88
C VAL A 54 12.32 -8.40 2.40
N GLY A 55 11.30 -8.93 3.08
CA GLY A 55 11.24 -8.87 4.55
C GLY A 55 9.86 -9.16 5.14
N ASP A 56 9.75 -8.92 6.45
CA ASP A 56 8.53 -9.13 7.22
C ASP A 56 7.48 -8.02 6.96
N GLY A 57 6.51 -8.31 6.08
CA GLY A 57 5.42 -7.39 5.78
C GLY A 57 4.50 -7.08 6.96
N SER A 58 4.43 -7.93 7.98
CA SER A 58 3.64 -7.64 9.20
C SER A 58 4.25 -6.52 10.05
N ALA A 59 5.55 -6.27 9.90
CA ALA A 59 6.27 -5.17 10.54
C ALA A 59 6.24 -3.87 9.71
N GLY A 60 5.72 -3.90 8.49
CA GLY A 60 5.73 -2.76 7.55
C GLY A 60 7.14 -2.36 7.12
N VAL A 61 7.30 -1.11 6.70
CA VAL A 61 8.58 -0.52 6.28
C VAL A 61 8.76 0.86 6.94
N PRO A 62 9.25 0.90 8.21
CA PRO A 62 9.20 2.10 9.04
C PRO A 62 9.95 3.31 8.47
N ASP A 63 11.04 3.11 7.74
CA ASP A 63 11.86 4.17 7.15
C ASP A 63 11.21 4.86 5.94
N ARG A 64 10.07 4.33 5.46
CA ARG A 64 9.25 4.93 4.40
C ARG A 64 7.91 5.46 4.91
N ALA A 65 7.63 5.27 6.21
CA ALA A 65 6.47 5.84 6.87
C ALA A 65 6.63 7.38 7.03
N PRO A 66 5.52 8.14 7.16
CA PRO A 66 4.14 7.66 7.23
C PRO A 66 3.50 7.45 5.85
N TYR A 67 2.56 6.51 5.77
CA TYR A 67 1.81 6.19 4.55
C TYR A 67 0.47 6.91 4.47
N ASP A 68 0.08 7.30 3.26
CA ASP A 68 -1.30 7.69 2.93
C ASP A 68 -2.26 6.49 2.96
N ALA A 69 -1.80 5.35 2.47
CA ALA A 69 -2.56 4.12 2.37
C ALA A 69 -1.68 2.89 2.58
N ILE A 70 -2.25 1.86 3.22
CA ILE A 70 -1.65 0.53 3.33
C ILE A 70 -2.65 -0.49 2.81
N LEU A 71 -2.19 -1.36 1.93
CA LEU A 71 -2.95 -2.51 1.42
C LEU A 71 -2.22 -3.79 1.81
N VAL A 72 -2.89 -4.64 2.58
CA VAL A 72 -2.36 -5.95 2.96
C VAL A 72 -2.98 -7.01 2.07
N SER A 73 -2.18 -7.70 1.27
CA SER A 73 -2.61 -8.76 0.34
C SER A 73 -2.50 -10.16 0.95
N ALA A 74 -2.66 -10.27 2.26
CA ALA A 74 -2.65 -11.51 3.02
C ALA A 74 -3.57 -11.39 4.25
N ALA A 75 -4.07 -12.52 4.74
CA ALA A 75 -5.04 -12.59 5.81
C ALA A 75 -4.41 -12.79 7.19
N PHE A 76 -4.94 -12.06 8.16
CA PHE A 76 -4.67 -12.25 9.60
C PHE A 76 -5.92 -11.84 10.40
N PRO A 77 -6.21 -12.44 11.57
CA PRO A 77 -7.42 -12.12 12.34
C PRO A 77 -7.49 -10.65 12.79
N ASP A 78 -6.34 -10.03 13.02
CA ASP A 78 -6.20 -8.66 13.51
C ASP A 78 -5.36 -7.81 12.56
N VAL A 79 -5.44 -6.48 12.67
CA VAL A 79 -4.53 -5.58 11.93
C VAL A 79 -3.21 -5.46 12.71
N PRO A 80 -2.04 -5.77 12.12
CA PRO A 80 -0.76 -5.59 12.80
C PRO A 80 -0.54 -4.15 13.28
N ALA A 81 -0.19 -3.99 14.56
CA ALA A 81 0.04 -2.68 15.18
C ALA A 81 1.07 -1.80 14.44
N PRO A 82 2.21 -2.34 13.94
CA PRO A 82 3.18 -1.54 13.20
C PRO A 82 2.60 -0.90 11.93
N LEU A 83 1.68 -1.58 11.24
CA LEU A 83 1.02 -1.04 10.05
C LEU A 83 0.09 0.13 10.43
N VAL A 84 -0.57 0.03 11.59
CA VAL A 84 -1.39 1.14 12.10
C VAL A 84 -0.49 2.33 12.40
N GLU A 85 0.61 2.13 13.14
CA GLU A 85 1.58 3.16 13.54
C GLU A 85 2.21 3.88 12.35
N GLN A 86 2.49 3.15 11.26
CA GLN A 86 3.08 3.70 10.04
C GLN A 86 2.04 4.41 9.15
N LEU A 87 0.74 4.32 9.44
CA LEU A 87 -0.30 5.02 8.69
C LEU A 87 -0.53 6.43 9.25
N ARG A 88 -0.50 7.45 8.39
CA ARG A 88 -0.77 8.83 8.83
C ARG A 88 -2.20 8.99 9.33
N ILE A 89 -2.44 9.99 10.19
CA ILE A 89 -3.81 10.39 10.55
C ILE A 89 -4.57 10.79 9.28
N GLY A 90 -5.79 10.24 9.12
CA GLY A 90 -6.63 10.38 7.94
C GLY A 90 -6.31 9.38 6.83
N GLY A 91 -5.21 8.63 6.91
CA GLY A 91 -4.84 7.57 5.99
C GLY A 91 -5.78 6.37 6.06
N ARG A 92 -5.66 5.46 5.08
CA ARG A 92 -6.55 4.29 4.94
C ARG A 92 -5.78 2.98 4.99
N LEU A 93 -6.36 1.98 5.62
CA LEU A 93 -5.84 0.61 5.59
C LEU A 93 -6.90 -0.33 5.05
N VAL A 94 -6.50 -1.25 4.19
CA VAL A 94 -7.35 -2.36 3.74
C VAL A 94 -6.63 -3.66 4.02
N GLN A 95 -7.31 -4.55 4.75
CA GLN A 95 -6.78 -5.86 5.10
C GLN A 95 -7.90 -6.92 5.10
N PRO A 96 -7.64 -8.11 4.54
CA PRO A 96 -8.43 -9.31 4.78
C PRO A 96 -8.31 -9.79 6.23
N LEU A 97 -9.43 -9.84 6.95
CA LEU A 97 -9.50 -10.35 8.32
C LEU A 97 -10.10 -11.74 8.35
N GLY A 98 -9.38 -12.68 8.95
CA GLY A 98 -9.86 -14.04 9.18
C GLY A 98 -8.73 -15.06 9.39
N THR A 99 -9.14 -16.28 9.73
CA THR A 99 -8.24 -17.42 9.98
C THR A 99 -8.05 -18.34 8.78
N GLY A 100 -8.80 -18.12 7.70
CA GLY A 100 -8.72 -18.91 6.46
C GLY A 100 -10.09 -19.28 5.86
N GLY A 101 -10.19 -19.20 4.54
CA GLY A 101 -11.27 -19.78 3.73
C GLY A 101 -12.48 -18.89 3.45
N ARG A 102 -12.63 -17.76 4.15
CA ARG A 102 -13.71 -16.76 3.95
C ARG A 102 -13.41 -15.46 4.70
N GLU A 103 -12.37 -14.74 4.32
CA GLU A 103 -11.98 -13.51 5.02
C GLU A 103 -12.87 -12.32 4.64
N GLU A 104 -13.13 -11.46 5.63
CA GLU A 104 -13.72 -10.15 5.38
C GLU A 104 -12.63 -9.19 4.93
N VAL A 105 -12.70 -8.68 3.71
CA VAL A 105 -11.80 -7.60 3.28
C VAL A 105 -12.34 -6.30 3.85
N VAL A 106 -11.69 -5.75 4.87
CA VAL A 106 -12.19 -4.62 5.64
C VAL A 106 -11.39 -3.36 5.30
N SER A 107 -12.09 -2.24 5.14
CA SER A 107 -11.46 -0.92 5.09
C SER A 107 -11.50 -0.21 6.44
N PHE A 108 -10.42 0.49 6.73
CA PHE A 108 -10.20 1.25 7.94
C PHE A 108 -9.75 2.67 7.62
N ARG A 109 -9.94 3.58 8.58
CA ARG A 109 -9.39 4.94 8.55
C ARG A 109 -8.59 5.17 9.83
N ARG A 110 -7.37 5.70 9.72
CA ARG A 110 -6.63 6.17 10.89
C ARG A 110 -7.23 7.48 11.38
N THR A 111 -7.64 7.52 12.63
CA THR A 111 -8.04 8.72 13.36
C THR A 111 -6.95 9.06 14.39
N ALA A 112 -7.11 10.20 15.07
CA ALA A 112 -6.24 10.56 16.19
C ALA A 112 -6.34 9.57 17.36
N SER A 113 -7.48 8.87 17.51
CA SER A 113 -7.72 7.91 18.58
C SER A 113 -7.38 6.46 18.22
N GLY A 114 -6.91 6.18 17.00
CA GLY A 114 -6.55 4.84 16.57
C GLY A 114 -7.10 4.47 15.20
N LEU A 115 -7.37 3.18 14.98
CA LEU A 115 -7.87 2.67 13.72
C LEU A 115 -9.40 2.48 13.78
N GLU A 116 -10.13 3.25 12.98
CA GLU A 116 -11.59 3.15 12.87
C GLU A 116 -11.97 2.20 11.75
N ARG A 117 -12.71 1.12 12.08
CA ARG A 117 -13.30 0.22 11.08
C ARG A 117 -14.41 0.94 10.31
N ARG A 118 -14.32 0.96 8.98
CA ARG A 118 -15.27 1.68 8.13
C ARG A 118 -16.33 0.76 7.52
N ARG A 119 -15.92 -0.26 6.76
CA ARG A 119 -16.87 -1.23 6.17
C ARG A 119 -16.18 -2.51 5.75
N VAL A 120 -16.96 -3.59 5.65
CA VAL A 120 -16.58 -4.78 4.86
C VAL A 120 -16.77 -4.43 3.38
N LEU A 121 -15.71 -4.60 2.59
CA LEU A 121 -15.73 -4.35 1.15
C LEU A 121 -16.25 -5.57 0.39
N THR A 122 -15.79 -6.76 0.78
CA THR A 122 -16.18 -8.03 0.17
C THR A 122 -15.75 -9.21 1.06
N LEU A 123 -16.20 -10.41 0.71
CA LEU A 123 -15.64 -11.66 1.20
C LEU A 123 -14.65 -12.22 0.17
N ALA A 124 -13.53 -12.76 0.62
CA ALA A 124 -12.49 -13.28 -0.25
C ALA A 124 -11.75 -14.48 0.37
N ARG A 125 -10.78 -15.02 -0.37
CA ARG A 125 -9.84 -16.05 0.06
C ARG A 125 -8.42 -15.53 -0.15
N PHE A 126 -7.66 -15.38 0.92
CA PHE A 126 -6.27 -14.91 0.90
C PHE A 126 -5.34 -15.94 1.55
N VAL A 127 -4.07 -15.91 1.14
CA VAL A 127 -2.99 -16.59 1.86
C VAL A 127 -2.82 -15.98 3.25
N ARG A 128 -2.21 -16.72 4.18
CA ARG A 128 -1.93 -16.22 5.53
C ARG A 128 -0.80 -15.19 5.53
N LEU A 129 -0.95 -14.15 6.34
CA LEU A 129 0.12 -13.19 6.61
C LEU A 129 1.09 -13.83 7.62
N HIS A 130 2.27 -14.20 7.16
CA HIS A 130 3.35 -14.67 8.03
C HIS A 130 4.22 -13.51 8.50
N GLY A 131 4.73 -13.60 9.73
CA GLY A 131 5.65 -12.61 10.27
C GLY A 131 5.57 -12.45 11.79
N ARG A 132 6.39 -11.57 12.33
CA ARG A 132 6.48 -11.28 13.77
C ARG A 132 5.16 -10.79 14.38
N TYR A 133 4.34 -10.11 13.59
CA TYR A 133 3.01 -9.61 13.97
C TYR A 133 1.89 -10.31 13.19
N GLY A 134 2.17 -11.51 12.67
CA GLY A 134 1.23 -12.36 11.94
C GLY A 134 1.29 -13.81 12.43
N TYR A 135 1.05 -14.77 11.53
CA TYR A 135 1.27 -16.17 11.83
C TYR A 135 2.78 -16.47 11.90
N PRO A 136 3.21 -17.39 12.80
CA PRO A 136 4.58 -17.85 12.78
C PRO A 136 4.92 -18.47 11.41
N PRO A 137 6.19 -18.32 10.95
CA PRO A 137 6.66 -18.91 9.70
C PRO A 137 6.65 -20.44 9.75
#